data_AF-A0A812XDQ7-F1
#
_entry.id   AF-A0A812XDQ7-F1
#
_cell.length_a   1.000
_cell.length_b   1.000
_cell.length_c   1.000
_cell.angle_alpha   90.00
_cell.angle_beta   90.00
_cell.angle_gamma   90.00
#
_symmetry.space_group_name_H-M   'P 1'
#
loop_
_entity.id
_entity.type
_entity.pdbx_description
1 polymer ?
#
loop_
_entity_poly.entity_id
_entity_poly.type
_entity_poly.pdbx_seq_one_letter_code
_entity_poly.pdbx_strand_id
1 'polypeptide(L)'
;MGPIRAWTLAALAVNKALGQVDCSGQGTTWGPGIGPPPDGCGSGAPSGGAPGGTATCTNPTCASPPCAAALLGDVGCTTVSGTETLAHELVAAGGTIASNAHIYGPFEAGFTETQKSIIENWGCTDPSLVYDTEGGKDIGIAEGHVAHMCNIELPRTVGSKYYGVVGPCGGHTGDYHFHRSFSCLYAASGGHSTKVGVVAGHNIYGKWEDYDNNKLPLLDACGGHIGPTPESSTPVYHYHVQDQAPFTVGCHGPSASGGLVSLATCRSLYADSCGANKDVVSVSLKTGSVQYARFCPCFDATGSNVGTQELPALLTSEISYTAGSTPSTGTSSTAASDSSTQSTTVAADATSDAVTSGGFLSSKVGWALGAASCLAVAPDAR
;
A
#
# COMPACT_ATOMS: atom_id res chain seq x y z
N MET A 1 81.00 12.29 16.47
CA MET A 1 79.96 11.24 16.42
C MET A 1 79.09 11.38 17.66
N GLY A 2 77.83 11.79 17.45
CA GLY A 2 76.69 11.84 18.37
C GLY A 2 76.87 12.51 19.74
N PRO A 3 76.29 13.71 19.91
CA PRO A 3 75.47 13.85 21.11
C PRO A 3 74.17 14.67 20.93
N ILE A 4 73.21 14.26 21.76
CA ILE A 4 72.16 15.06 22.42
C ILE A 4 70.87 15.36 21.63
N ARG A 5 69.89 14.53 22.02
CA ARG A 5 68.44 14.66 21.97
C ARG A 5 67.93 16.07 22.29
N ALA A 6 67.12 16.62 21.40
CA ALA A 6 66.07 17.58 21.74
C ALA A 6 64.72 16.84 21.66
N TRP A 7 64.13 16.55 22.82
CA TRP A 7 62.71 16.22 22.92
C TRP A 7 62.06 17.38 23.66
N THR A 8 61.30 18.17 22.91
CA THR A 8 60.47 19.23 23.44
C THR A 8 59.40 18.62 24.33
N LEU A 9 59.36 19.01 25.61
CA LEU A 9 58.17 18.83 26.44
C LEU A 9 57.03 19.64 25.83
N ALA A 10 56.03 18.97 25.28
CA ALA A 10 54.69 19.53 25.16
C ALA A 10 53.82 18.89 26.24
N ALA A 11 53.32 19.74 27.12
CA ALA A 11 52.50 19.37 28.25
C ALA A 11 51.23 18.64 27.81
N LEU A 12 50.85 17.67 28.64
CA LEU A 12 49.53 17.06 28.71
C LEU A 12 48.44 18.15 28.66
N ALA A 13 47.61 18.11 27.63
CA ALA A 13 46.22 18.53 27.71
C ALA A 13 45.40 17.40 27.08
N VAL A 14 45.11 16.38 27.89
CA VAL A 14 44.01 15.45 27.60
C VAL A 14 42.75 16.27 27.79
N ASN A 15 42.31 16.94 26.73
CA ASN A 15 40.92 17.38 26.65
C ASN A 15 40.08 16.12 26.51
N LYS A 16 39.63 15.65 27.66
CA LYS A 16 38.53 14.70 27.80
C LYS A 16 37.29 15.41 27.24
N ALA A 17 37.14 15.40 25.91
CA ALA A 17 35.90 15.78 25.26
C ALA A 17 34.85 14.76 25.69
N LEU A 18 34.07 15.15 26.69
CA LEU A 18 32.86 14.46 27.09
C LEU A 18 31.98 14.33 25.85
N GLY A 19 31.52 13.12 25.58
CA GLY A 19 30.77 12.75 24.38
C GLY A 19 29.60 13.69 24.14
N GLN A 20 29.79 14.61 23.19
CA GLN A 20 28.71 15.41 22.66
C GLN A 20 27.91 14.51 21.73
N VAL A 21 26.71 14.12 22.17
CA VAL A 21 25.77 13.33 21.38
C VAL A 21 25.46 14.12 20.12
N ASP A 22 25.66 13.50 18.95
CA ASP A 22 25.34 14.09 17.65
C ASP A 22 23.81 14.07 17.46
N CYS A 23 23.16 15.24 17.60
CA CYS A 23 21.72 15.40 17.42
C CYS A 23 21.34 15.93 16.02
N SER A 24 22.23 15.85 15.01
CA SER A 24 22.07 16.53 13.70
C SER A 24 21.03 15.92 12.74
N GLY A 25 20.29 14.87 13.12
CA GLY A 25 19.29 14.20 12.26
C GLY A 25 17.81 14.45 12.61
N GLN A 26 17.51 15.23 13.66
CA GLN A 26 16.12 15.43 14.10
C GLN A 26 15.31 16.13 13.00
N GLY A 27 14.29 15.45 12.46
CA GLY A 27 13.42 15.98 11.41
C GLY A 27 13.84 15.71 9.95
N THR A 28 14.98 15.06 9.70
CA THR A 28 15.42 14.67 8.32
C THR A 28 15.68 13.17 8.18
N THR A 29 16.23 12.52 9.20
CA THR A 29 16.41 11.05 9.30
C THR A 29 15.66 10.44 10.47
N TRP A 30 15.29 11.24 11.47
CA TRP A 30 14.44 10.85 12.59
C TRP A 30 13.15 11.67 12.51
N GLY A 31 12.18 11.14 11.75
CA GLY A 31 10.85 11.73 11.68
C GLY A 31 10.11 11.58 13.01
N PRO A 32 9.04 12.36 13.25
CA PRO A 32 8.07 12.03 14.29
C PRO A 32 7.57 10.61 14.07
N GLY A 33 7.78 9.72 15.05
CA GLY A 33 7.41 8.30 14.97
C GLY A 33 8.56 7.31 15.22
N ILE A 34 9.82 7.74 15.16
CA ILE A 34 10.92 6.97 15.76
C ILE A 34 10.94 7.34 17.25
N GLY A 35 11.05 6.36 18.15
CA GLY A 35 10.92 6.51 19.60
C GLY A 35 11.73 7.67 20.24
N PRO A 36 11.58 7.91 21.56
CA PRO A 36 12.18 9.08 22.21
C PRO A 36 13.69 9.20 21.89
N PRO A 37 14.21 10.43 21.70
CA PRO A 37 15.59 10.65 21.27
C PRO A 37 16.58 10.05 22.29
N PRO A 38 17.82 9.73 21.87
CA PRO A 38 18.86 9.24 22.76
C PRO A 38 19.06 10.13 23.99
N ASP A 39 19.38 9.50 25.12
CA ASP A 39 19.71 10.19 26.37
C ASP A 39 20.80 11.25 26.11
N GLY A 40 20.46 12.52 26.33
CA GLY A 40 21.36 13.66 26.12
C GLY A 40 20.94 14.68 25.05
N CYS A 41 19.96 14.38 24.19
CA CYS A 41 19.39 15.35 23.24
C CYS A 41 18.13 16.09 23.80
N GLY A 42 17.69 15.77 25.02
CA GLY A 42 16.57 16.45 25.68
C GLY A 42 17.01 17.76 26.34
N SER A 43 16.63 18.90 25.74
CA SER A 43 16.73 20.18 26.45
C SER A 43 15.79 20.16 27.66
N GLY A 44 16.35 20.47 28.83
CA GLY A 44 15.68 20.35 30.11
C GLY A 44 14.37 21.15 30.19
N ALA A 45 13.30 20.45 30.53
CA ALA A 45 12.08 21.01 31.11
C ALA A 45 11.76 20.23 32.40
N PRO A 46 11.23 20.88 33.45
CA PRO A 46 11.19 20.33 34.79
C PRO A 46 10.23 19.15 34.92
N SER A 47 10.66 18.17 35.70
CA SER A 47 9.92 17.00 36.19
C SER A 47 8.47 17.30 36.59
N GLY A 48 7.53 16.56 35.98
CA GLY A 48 6.12 16.49 36.38
C GLY A 48 5.16 17.02 35.32
N GLY A 49 4.97 16.29 34.21
CA GLY A 49 3.98 16.61 33.19
C GLY A 49 3.56 15.36 32.40
N ALA A 50 2.27 15.30 32.06
CA ALA A 50 1.56 14.22 31.36
C ALA A 50 2.21 13.81 30.01
N PRO A 51 1.83 12.66 29.41
CA PRO A 51 2.43 12.15 28.18
C PRO A 51 2.37 13.20 27.07
N GLY A 52 3.48 13.37 26.36
CA GLY A 52 3.73 14.44 25.40
C GLY A 52 2.64 14.59 24.34
N GLY A 53 2.35 15.85 23.99
CA GLY A 53 1.32 16.19 23.01
C GLY A 53 1.59 15.52 21.66
N THR A 54 0.56 14.84 21.15
CA THR A 54 0.54 14.28 19.80
C THR A 54 0.75 15.40 18.79
N ALA A 55 1.70 15.23 17.88
CA ALA A 55 1.86 16.14 16.75
C ALA A 55 0.53 16.18 15.97
N THR A 56 0.13 17.35 15.49
CA THR A 56 -1.09 17.44 14.67
C THR A 56 -0.81 16.83 13.30
N CYS A 57 -1.70 15.97 12.81
CA CYS A 57 -1.60 15.43 11.46
C CYS A 57 -1.51 16.55 10.42
N THR A 58 -0.58 16.39 9.48
CA THR A 58 -0.34 17.32 8.38
C THR A 58 -0.74 16.67 7.06
N ASN A 59 -1.81 17.16 6.44
CA ASN A 59 -2.21 16.67 5.13
C ASN A 59 -1.30 17.29 4.05
N PRO A 60 -0.54 16.50 3.27
CA PRO A 60 0.31 17.05 2.21
C PRO A 60 -0.53 17.67 1.09
N THR A 61 0.13 18.39 0.18
CA THR A 61 -0.51 18.92 -1.03
C THR A 61 0.25 18.45 -2.27
N CYS A 62 -0.47 18.15 -3.35
CA CYS A 62 0.14 17.85 -4.65
C CYS A 62 -0.37 18.84 -5.70
N ALA A 63 0.40 19.92 -5.92
CA ALA A 63 0.01 20.98 -6.84
C ALA A 63 0.07 20.58 -8.32
N SER A 64 0.96 19.64 -8.66
CA SER A 64 1.20 19.15 -10.01
C SER A 64 1.18 17.62 -10.03
N PRO A 65 -0.03 17.01 -9.99
CA PRO A 65 -0.14 15.55 -9.93
C PRO A 65 0.38 14.86 -11.20
N PRO A 66 1.03 13.68 -11.07
CA PRO A 66 1.24 12.96 -9.82
C PRO A 66 2.50 13.44 -9.06
N CYS A 67 2.49 13.36 -7.73
CA CYS A 67 3.60 13.69 -6.84
C CYS A 67 4.05 12.48 -6.02
N ALA A 68 5.32 12.45 -5.61
CA ALA A 68 5.77 11.52 -4.58
C ALA A 68 5.05 11.81 -3.25
N ALA A 69 4.41 10.80 -2.68
CA ALA A 69 4.02 10.78 -1.27
C ALA A 69 5.24 10.51 -0.39
N ALA A 70 5.19 10.98 0.86
CA ALA A 70 6.21 10.71 1.85
C ALA A 70 6.35 9.19 2.09
N LEU A 71 7.59 8.71 2.14
CA LEU A 71 7.88 7.29 2.38
C LEU A 71 7.76 6.93 3.88
N LEU A 72 7.95 7.91 4.76
CA LEU A 72 7.74 7.86 6.19
C LEU A 72 7.01 9.15 6.61
N GLY A 73 6.07 9.06 7.54
CA GLY A 73 5.26 10.20 7.97
C GLY A 73 3.95 10.36 7.22
N ASP A 74 3.31 11.52 7.40
CA ASP A 74 1.97 11.80 6.90
C ASP A 74 1.88 11.79 5.37
N VAL A 75 0.99 10.96 4.84
CA VAL A 75 0.48 11.03 3.46
C VAL A 75 -0.97 11.53 3.42
N GLY A 76 -1.63 11.63 4.58
CA GLY A 76 -2.97 12.17 4.72
C GLY A 76 -3.44 12.17 6.17
N CYS A 77 -4.68 12.58 6.38
CA CYS A 77 -5.31 12.62 7.71
C CYS A 77 -6.68 11.96 7.68
N THR A 78 -7.00 11.22 8.73
CA THR A 78 -8.35 10.67 8.93
C THR A 78 -9.35 11.78 9.20
N THR A 79 -10.60 11.61 8.74
CA THR A 79 -11.69 12.58 9.01
C THR A 79 -12.73 12.04 9.98
N VAL A 80 -12.58 10.79 10.41
CA VAL A 80 -13.49 10.09 11.31
C VAL A 80 -12.71 9.46 12.46
N SER A 81 -13.36 9.32 13.61
CA SER A 81 -12.82 8.59 14.76
C SER A 81 -13.11 7.09 14.63
N GLY A 82 -12.32 6.28 15.32
CA GLY A 82 -12.53 4.83 15.44
C GLY A 82 -12.55 4.36 16.87
N THR A 83 -12.75 3.06 17.07
CA THR A 83 -12.63 2.42 18.37
C THR A 83 -11.87 1.11 18.23
N GLU A 84 -10.81 0.96 19.03
CA GLU A 84 -10.05 -0.28 19.10
C GLU A 84 -10.90 -1.41 19.65
N THR A 85 -10.87 -2.55 18.96
CA THR A 85 -11.66 -3.73 19.35
C THR A 85 -10.87 -4.68 20.24
N LEU A 86 -9.53 -4.63 20.17
CA LEU A 86 -8.62 -5.43 20.97
C LEU A 86 -7.55 -4.54 21.57
N ALA A 87 -6.99 -4.94 22.71
CA ALA A 87 -5.85 -4.24 23.27
C ALA A 87 -4.62 -4.47 22.38
N HIS A 88 -3.95 -3.40 21.98
CA HIS A 88 -2.72 -3.45 21.19
C HIS A 88 -1.77 -2.36 21.67
N GLU A 89 -0.58 -2.78 22.12
CA GLU A 89 0.48 -1.90 22.64
C GLU A 89 -0.02 -0.83 23.61
N LEU A 90 -0.10 0.43 23.17
CA LEU A 90 -0.47 1.60 23.97
C LEU A 90 -1.99 1.84 24.03
N VAL A 91 -2.78 1.12 23.23
CA VAL A 91 -4.23 1.32 23.14
C VAL A 91 -4.98 0.13 23.72
N ALA A 92 -5.83 0.40 24.71
CA ALA A 92 -6.69 -0.61 25.31
C ALA A 92 -7.88 -0.95 24.40
N ALA A 93 -8.46 -2.14 24.57
CA ALA A 93 -9.74 -2.48 23.96
C ALA A 93 -10.81 -1.45 24.40
N GLY A 94 -11.60 -0.96 23.45
CA GLY A 94 -12.55 0.14 23.65
C GLY A 94 -11.91 1.54 23.62
N GLY A 95 -10.59 1.63 23.44
CA GLY A 95 -9.89 2.91 23.29
C GLY A 95 -10.34 3.64 22.03
N THR A 96 -10.55 4.95 22.14
CA THR A 96 -10.93 5.78 21.00
C THR A 96 -9.72 6.15 20.17
N ILE A 97 -9.81 5.95 18.86
CA ILE A 97 -8.89 6.52 17.89
C ILE A 97 -9.47 7.87 17.47
N ALA A 98 -8.75 8.95 17.74
CA ALA A 98 -9.21 10.29 17.41
C ALA A 98 -9.38 10.46 15.89
N SER A 99 -10.37 11.26 15.49
CA SER A 99 -10.35 11.85 14.14
C SER A 99 -9.12 12.74 13.98
N ASN A 100 -8.68 12.98 12.75
CA ASN A 100 -7.42 13.68 12.45
C ASN A 100 -6.18 12.93 12.98
N ALA A 101 -6.30 11.62 13.18
CA ALA A 101 -5.17 10.71 13.25
C ALA A 101 -4.42 10.66 11.92
N HIS A 102 -3.14 10.36 11.99
CA HIS A 102 -2.21 10.31 10.88
C HIS A 102 -2.52 9.14 9.94
N ILE A 103 -2.33 9.35 8.64
CA ILE A 103 -2.30 8.28 7.63
C ILE A 103 -0.89 8.25 7.09
N TYR A 104 -0.19 7.13 7.27
CA TYR A 104 1.15 6.90 6.77
C TYR A 104 1.10 6.02 5.52
N GLY A 105 2.20 6.07 4.76
CA GLY A 105 2.46 5.14 3.67
C GLY A 105 2.75 3.71 4.17
N PRO A 106 3.17 2.80 3.28
CA PRO A 106 3.27 1.39 3.63
C PRO A 106 4.44 1.05 4.56
N PHE A 107 5.45 1.91 4.70
CA PHE A 107 6.75 1.53 5.21
C PHE A 107 6.93 1.67 6.71
N GLU A 108 7.71 0.74 7.26
CA GLU A 108 8.30 0.81 8.57
C GLU A 108 9.72 1.43 8.47
N ALA A 109 10.16 2.19 9.48
CA ALA A 109 11.38 3.00 9.47
C ALA A 109 12.66 2.25 9.89
N GLY A 110 12.54 0.99 10.30
CA GLY A 110 13.57 0.14 10.82
C GLY A 110 13.37 -0.18 12.30
N PHE A 111 13.64 -1.44 12.68
CA PHE A 111 13.73 -1.82 14.08
C PHE A 111 15.16 -1.63 14.60
N THR A 112 15.29 -1.03 15.77
CA THR A 112 16.58 -0.87 16.46
C THR A 112 16.45 -1.29 17.92
N GLU A 113 17.53 -1.17 18.69
CA GLU A 113 17.47 -1.40 20.13
C GLU A 113 16.43 -0.53 20.85
N THR A 114 16.07 0.63 20.28
CA THR A 114 14.99 1.49 20.78
C THR A 114 13.64 0.76 20.88
N GLN A 115 13.38 -0.18 19.96
CA GLN A 115 12.14 -0.97 19.93
C GLN A 115 12.24 -2.30 20.66
N LYS A 116 13.36 -2.58 21.36
CA LYS A 116 13.62 -3.87 22.04
C LYS A 116 12.43 -4.34 22.88
N SER A 117 11.92 -3.48 23.77
CA SER A 117 10.83 -3.85 24.69
C SER A 117 9.52 -4.20 23.98
N ILE A 118 9.23 -3.55 22.85
CA ILE A 118 8.06 -3.82 22.02
C ILE A 118 8.21 -5.18 21.32
N ILE A 119 9.40 -5.44 20.76
CA ILE A 119 9.74 -6.69 20.08
C ILE A 119 9.71 -7.89 21.05
N GLU A 120 10.23 -7.73 22.27
CA GLU A 120 10.12 -8.73 23.34
C GLU A 120 8.65 -8.98 23.71
N ASN A 121 7.85 -7.92 23.79
CA ASN A 121 6.41 -8.03 24.07
C ASN A 121 5.63 -8.75 22.96
N TRP A 122 6.11 -8.73 21.72
CA TRP A 122 5.56 -9.57 20.65
C TRP A 122 5.90 -11.06 20.81
N GLY A 123 6.82 -11.41 21.71
CA GLY A 123 7.24 -12.77 22.02
C GLY A 123 8.61 -13.15 21.42
N CYS A 124 9.34 -12.20 20.86
CA CYS A 124 10.68 -12.46 20.35
C CYS A 124 11.68 -12.58 21.50
N THR A 125 12.35 -13.73 21.63
CA THR A 125 13.32 -13.96 22.72
C THR A 125 14.64 -13.22 22.51
N ASP A 126 15.03 -13.01 21.25
CA ASP A 126 16.21 -12.24 20.87
C ASP A 126 15.81 -11.14 19.86
N PRO A 127 15.49 -9.94 20.34
CA PRO A 127 15.10 -8.82 19.48
C PRO A 127 16.17 -8.41 18.46
N SER A 128 17.45 -8.70 18.71
CA SER A 128 18.53 -8.29 17.82
C SER A 128 18.47 -8.98 16.45
N LEU A 129 17.77 -10.12 16.36
CA LEU A 129 17.55 -10.84 15.11
C LEU A 129 16.71 -10.07 14.08
N VAL A 130 15.92 -9.10 14.54
CA VAL A 130 15.03 -8.31 13.68
C VAL A 130 15.46 -6.85 13.57
N TYR A 131 16.58 -6.47 14.18
CA TYR A 131 17.11 -5.12 14.01
C TYR A 131 17.48 -4.88 12.54
N ASP A 132 17.03 -3.74 12.03
CA ASP A 132 17.14 -3.34 10.65
C ASP A 132 17.18 -1.82 10.58
N THR A 133 18.38 -1.23 10.70
CA THR A 133 18.55 0.22 10.69
C THR A 133 18.27 0.87 9.33
N GLU A 134 18.11 0.07 8.26
CA GLU A 134 17.81 0.59 6.93
C GLU A 134 16.32 0.89 6.76
N GLY A 135 15.43 0.15 7.40
CA GLY A 135 13.98 0.30 7.26
C GLY A 135 13.47 0.13 5.82
N GLY A 136 12.28 0.65 5.52
CA GLY A 136 11.76 0.68 4.15
C GLY A 136 11.18 -0.65 3.65
N LYS A 137 10.91 -1.60 4.55
CA LYS A 137 10.01 -2.73 4.28
C LYS A 137 8.59 -2.29 4.55
N ASP A 138 7.65 -2.65 3.69
CA ASP A 138 6.24 -2.41 3.99
C ASP A 138 5.81 -3.19 5.23
N ILE A 139 4.76 -2.73 5.88
CA ILE A 139 4.33 -3.27 7.18
C ILE A 139 4.00 -4.77 7.13
N GLY A 140 3.56 -5.29 5.97
CA GLY A 140 3.30 -6.71 5.78
C GLY A 140 4.58 -7.54 5.69
N ILE A 141 5.55 -7.08 4.89
CA ILE A 141 6.87 -7.72 4.79
C ILE A 141 7.65 -7.60 6.10
N ALA A 142 7.59 -6.45 6.78
CA ALA A 142 8.22 -6.26 8.09
C ALA A 142 7.63 -7.21 9.14
N GLU A 143 6.29 -7.30 9.23
CA GLU A 143 5.60 -8.21 10.16
C GLU A 143 5.92 -9.69 9.86
N GLY A 144 5.91 -10.10 8.59
CA GLY A 144 6.26 -11.45 8.17
C GLY A 144 7.72 -11.82 8.44
N HIS A 145 8.64 -10.86 8.24
CA HIS A 145 10.07 -11.03 8.53
C HIS A 145 10.31 -11.18 10.03
N VAL A 146 9.67 -10.35 10.87
CA VAL A 146 9.73 -10.48 12.33
C VAL A 146 9.21 -11.84 12.78
N ALA A 147 8.04 -12.26 12.27
CA ALA A 147 7.46 -13.56 12.57
C ALA A 147 8.41 -14.72 12.23
N HIS A 148 9.11 -14.62 11.10
CA HIS A 148 10.09 -15.61 10.67
C HIS A 148 11.32 -15.64 11.58
N MET A 149 12.01 -14.50 11.72
CA MET A 149 13.28 -14.42 12.44
C MET A 149 13.14 -14.73 13.93
N CYS A 150 12.05 -14.29 14.55
CA CYS A 150 11.75 -14.57 15.95
C CYS A 150 11.06 -15.93 16.17
N ASN A 151 10.72 -16.66 15.10
CA ASN A 151 9.94 -17.90 15.14
C ASN A 151 8.64 -17.78 15.96
N ILE A 152 7.89 -16.70 15.75
CA ILE A 152 6.60 -16.42 16.39
C ILE A 152 5.49 -16.30 15.34
N GLU A 153 4.24 -16.32 15.75
CA GLU A 153 3.11 -16.03 14.85
C GLU A 153 2.74 -14.55 14.96
N LEU A 154 2.76 -13.84 13.82
CA LEU A 154 2.20 -12.50 13.69
C LEU A 154 1.46 -12.39 12.35
N PRO A 155 0.34 -11.64 12.31
CA PRO A 155 -0.38 -11.18 13.50
C PRO A 155 -1.06 -12.35 14.24
N ARG A 156 -1.35 -12.19 15.53
CA ARG A 156 -2.12 -13.16 16.33
C ARG A 156 -2.92 -12.50 17.44
N THR A 157 -3.99 -13.16 17.87
CA THR A 157 -4.82 -12.72 19.00
C THR A 157 -4.76 -13.74 20.13
N VAL A 158 -4.52 -13.26 21.37
CA VAL A 158 -4.55 -14.09 22.58
C VAL A 158 -5.48 -13.43 23.59
N GLY A 159 -6.64 -14.04 23.85
CA GLY A 159 -7.68 -13.42 24.65
C GLY A 159 -8.17 -12.12 24.00
N SER A 160 -8.16 -11.02 24.76
CA SER A 160 -8.53 -9.68 24.29
C SER A 160 -7.35 -8.85 23.79
N LYS A 161 -6.18 -9.46 23.55
CA LYS A 161 -4.96 -8.77 23.15
C LYS A 161 -4.53 -9.21 21.75
N TYR A 162 -4.22 -8.22 20.92
CA TYR A 162 -3.70 -8.39 19.57
C TYR A 162 -2.18 -8.14 19.54
N TYR A 163 -1.47 -9.04 18.87
CA TYR A 163 -0.04 -8.97 18.66
C TYR A 163 0.23 -8.87 17.16
N GLY A 164 0.90 -7.80 16.75
CA GLY A 164 1.25 -7.48 15.37
C GLY A 164 2.18 -6.27 15.38
N VAL A 165 2.77 -5.95 14.23
CA VAL A 165 3.54 -4.70 14.08
C VAL A 165 2.61 -3.49 14.12
N VAL A 166 1.38 -3.65 13.62
CA VAL A 166 0.28 -2.69 13.76
C VAL A 166 -0.91 -3.36 14.42
N GLY A 167 -1.78 -2.57 15.04
CA GLY A 167 -3.00 -3.04 15.69
C GLY A 167 -4.05 -3.58 14.71
N PRO A 168 -5.15 -4.15 15.23
CA PRO A 168 -6.21 -4.72 14.40
C PRO A 168 -6.92 -3.66 13.55
N CYS A 169 -6.96 -2.40 14.03
CA CYS A 169 -7.43 -1.25 13.27
C CYS A 169 -6.47 -0.83 12.15
N GLY A 170 -5.24 -1.35 12.15
CA GLY A 170 -4.20 -1.13 11.15
C GLY A 170 -3.33 0.11 11.39
N GLY A 171 -3.32 0.62 12.61
CA GLY A 171 -2.39 1.64 13.10
C GLY A 171 -1.81 1.29 14.46
N HIS A 172 -0.91 2.12 14.97
CA HIS A 172 -0.25 1.93 16.27
C HIS A 172 0.37 3.24 16.80
N THR A 173 1.07 3.16 17.94
CA THR A 173 1.80 4.23 18.66
C THR A 173 0.93 5.30 19.37
N GLY A 174 1.61 6.23 20.07
CA GLY A 174 0.96 7.28 20.88
C GLY A 174 0.45 8.45 20.04
N ASP A 175 1.17 8.83 18.99
CA ASP A 175 0.72 9.62 17.85
C ASP A 175 0.08 8.70 16.82
N TYR A 176 -1.07 8.12 17.22
CA TYR A 176 -1.73 7.05 16.49
C TYR A 176 -1.77 7.31 14.97
N HIS A 177 -1.12 6.44 14.21
CA HIS A 177 -1.02 6.55 12.76
C HIS A 177 -1.38 5.22 12.09
N PHE A 178 -2.16 5.30 11.02
CA PHE A 178 -2.58 4.16 10.24
C PHE A 178 -1.60 3.87 9.10
N HIS A 179 -1.26 2.59 8.93
CA HIS A 179 -0.51 2.10 7.77
C HIS A 179 -1.37 1.25 6.84
N ARG A 180 -2.40 0.57 7.36
CA ARG A 180 -3.24 -0.36 6.58
C ARG A 180 -4.64 -0.52 7.16
N SER A 181 -5.49 -1.29 6.48
CA SER A 181 -6.78 -1.85 6.93
C SER A 181 -7.90 -0.87 7.30
N PHE A 182 -7.66 0.11 8.19
CA PHE A 182 -8.62 1.12 8.64
C PHE A 182 -9.91 0.50 9.18
N SER A 183 -9.84 -0.74 9.66
CA SER A 183 -11.01 -1.61 9.93
C SER A 183 -11.93 -1.07 11.03
N CYS A 184 -11.46 -0.09 11.79
CA CYS A 184 -12.20 0.58 12.86
C CYS A 184 -12.77 1.95 12.45
N LEU A 185 -12.57 2.37 11.20
CA LEU A 185 -13.03 3.66 10.66
C LEU A 185 -14.20 3.52 9.67
N TYR A 186 -14.50 2.30 9.22
CA TYR A 186 -15.62 2.01 8.33
C TYR A 186 -16.18 0.61 8.60
N ALA A 187 -17.42 0.39 8.17
CA ALA A 187 -18.05 -0.93 8.21
C ALA A 187 -17.95 -1.62 6.84
N ALA A 188 -17.71 -2.93 6.85
CA ALA A 188 -17.82 -3.76 5.66
C ALA A 188 -19.30 -4.15 5.46
N SER A 189 -20.10 -3.24 4.91
CA SER A 189 -21.54 -3.41 4.71
C SER A 189 -22.07 -2.43 3.67
N GLY A 190 -23.12 -2.80 2.92
CA GLY A 190 -23.81 -1.90 2.00
C GLY A 190 -23.12 -1.77 0.64
N GLY A 191 -23.27 -0.61 -0.01
CA GLY A 191 -22.59 -0.34 -1.28
C GLY A 191 -21.13 0.09 -1.10
N HIS A 192 -20.79 1.24 -1.66
CA HIS A 192 -19.45 1.82 -1.56
C HIS A 192 -19.07 2.16 -0.12
N SER A 193 -17.81 1.91 0.25
CA SER A 193 -17.30 2.20 1.58
C SER A 193 -17.40 3.69 1.93
N THR A 194 -17.54 3.99 3.22
CA THR A 194 -17.57 5.38 3.71
C THR A 194 -16.20 6.04 3.64
N LYS A 195 -16.19 7.37 3.53
CA LYS A 195 -14.97 8.18 3.59
C LYS A 195 -14.33 8.05 4.98
N VAL A 196 -13.03 7.75 5.01
CA VAL A 196 -12.25 7.61 6.25
C VAL A 196 -11.22 8.72 6.42
N GLY A 197 -10.85 9.42 5.34
CA GLY A 197 -9.85 10.49 5.40
C GLY A 197 -9.72 11.32 4.12
N VAL A 198 -8.68 12.15 4.11
CA VAL A 198 -8.25 12.94 2.96
C VAL A 198 -6.74 12.73 2.77
N VAL A 199 -6.30 12.56 1.54
CA VAL A 199 -4.91 12.40 1.11
C VAL A 199 -4.64 13.35 -0.05
N ALA A 200 -3.79 14.35 0.16
CA ALA A 200 -3.41 15.34 -0.85
C ALA A 200 -4.59 16.02 -1.58
N GLY A 201 -5.70 16.25 -0.85
CA GLY A 201 -6.92 16.86 -1.40
C GLY A 201 -7.94 15.88 -1.98
N HIS A 202 -7.62 14.59 -2.07
CA HIS A 202 -8.54 13.54 -2.50
C HIS A 202 -9.08 12.75 -1.31
N ASN A 203 -10.32 12.29 -1.38
CA ASN A 203 -10.89 11.43 -0.33
C ASN A 203 -10.22 10.04 -0.36
N ILE A 204 -10.05 9.43 0.81
CA ILE A 204 -9.78 8.00 0.94
C ILE A 204 -10.98 7.34 1.62
N TYR A 205 -11.41 6.21 1.07
CA TYR A 205 -12.55 5.41 1.53
C TYR A 205 -12.08 4.06 2.06
N GLY A 206 -12.96 3.35 2.76
CA GLY A 206 -12.74 1.95 3.10
C GLY A 206 -12.57 1.04 1.86
N LYS A 207 -12.34 -0.24 2.09
CA LYS A 207 -11.88 -1.19 1.07
C LYS A 207 -12.80 -1.42 -0.14
N TRP A 208 -14.11 -1.29 0.05
CA TRP A 208 -15.11 -1.78 -0.91
C TRP A 208 -15.61 -0.70 -1.84
N GLU A 209 -15.66 -1.01 -3.13
CA GLU A 209 -16.41 -0.26 -4.15
C GLU A 209 -17.91 -0.59 -4.05
N ASP A 210 -18.22 -1.85 -3.76
CA ASP A 210 -19.58 -2.31 -3.47
C ASP A 210 -19.51 -3.58 -2.62
N TYR A 211 -19.79 -3.46 -1.33
CA TYR A 211 -19.70 -4.61 -0.42
C TYR A 211 -20.81 -5.65 -0.68
N ASP A 212 -22.05 -5.21 -0.90
CA ASP A 212 -23.22 -6.07 -1.10
C ASP A 212 -23.07 -6.94 -2.36
N ASN A 213 -22.35 -6.45 -3.37
CA ASN A 213 -22.01 -7.20 -4.58
C ASN A 213 -20.60 -7.80 -4.58
N ASN A 214 -19.91 -7.77 -3.44
CA ASN A 214 -18.56 -8.31 -3.25
C ASN A 214 -17.55 -7.76 -4.27
N LYS A 215 -17.56 -6.44 -4.51
CA LYS A 215 -16.70 -5.75 -5.46
C LYS A 215 -15.61 -4.92 -4.79
N LEU A 216 -14.39 -5.13 -5.26
CA LEU A 216 -13.23 -4.32 -4.93
C LEU A 216 -12.90 -3.38 -6.08
N PRO A 217 -12.45 -2.15 -5.78
CA PRO A 217 -12.05 -1.20 -6.81
C PRO A 217 -10.83 -1.71 -7.58
N LEU A 218 -10.78 -1.40 -8.87
CA LEU A 218 -9.56 -1.49 -9.65
C LEU A 218 -8.70 -0.27 -9.36
N LEU A 219 -7.52 -0.51 -8.79
CA LEU A 219 -6.62 0.53 -8.30
C LEU A 219 -5.44 0.74 -9.24
N ASP A 220 -5.01 1.99 -9.34
CA ASP A 220 -3.80 2.40 -10.03
C ASP A 220 -2.55 2.17 -9.15
N ALA A 221 -1.37 2.50 -9.68
CA ALA A 221 -0.10 2.26 -8.98
C ALA A 221 0.07 3.09 -7.69
N CYS A 222 -0.74 4.14 -7.49
CA CYS A 222 -0.75 4.94 -6.27
C CYS A 222 -1.76 4.44 -5.22
N GLY A 223 -2.61 3.46 -5.56
CA GLY A 223 -3.76 3.04 -4.75
C GLY A 223 -5.04 3.84 -5.03
N GLY A 224 -5.05 4.64 -6.11
CA GLY A 224 -6.18 5.47 -6.51
C GLY A 224 -7.14 4.79 -7.47
N HIS A 225 -8.35 5.30 -7.53
CA HIS A 225 -9.51 4.78 -8.25
C HIS A 225 -10.24 5.94 -8.96
N ILE A 226 -10.84 5.68 -10.12
CA ILE A 226 -11.78 6.62 -10.77
C ILE A 226 -13.13 5.93 -10.87
N GLY A 227 -14.06 6.40 -10.04
CA GLY A 227 -15.40 5.82 -9.92
C GLY A 227 -16.35 6.77 -9.20
N PRO A 228 -17.65 6.42 -9.15
CA PRO A 228 -18.60 7.14 -8.33
C PRO A 228 -18.21 7.02 -6.85
N THR A 229 -18.68 7.96 -6.02
CA THR A 229 -18.53 7.89 -4.57
C THR A 229 -19.90 8.05 -3.90
N PRO A 230 -20.03 7.79 -2.59
CA PRO A 230 -21.28 8.03 -1.86
C PRO A 230 -21.83 9.46 -2.02
N GLU A 231 -20.95 10.43 -2.24
CA GLU A 231 -21.28 11.84 -2.39
C GLU A 231 -21.54 12.27 -3.85
N SER A 232 -21.14 11.47 -4.84
CA SER A 232 -21.20 11.85 -6.25
C SER A 232 -21.36 10.65 -7.17
N SER A 233 -22.40 10.64 -7.99
CA SER A 233 -22.54 9.67 -9.09
C SER A 233 -21.62 9.96 -10.28
N THR A 234 -21.02 11.16 -10.35
CA THR A 234 -20.02 11.49 -11.35
C THR A 234 -18.67 10.88 -10.94
N PRO A 235 -18.00 10.14 -11.83
CA PRO A 235 -16.70 9.54 -11.51
C PRO A 235 -15.64 10.59 -11.15
N VAL A 236 -14.95 10.36 -10.04
CA VAL A 236 -13.87 11.22 -9.53
C VAL A 236 -12.68 10.39 -9.07
N TYR A 237 -11.49 10.96 -9.12
CA TYR A 237 -10.30 10.32 -8.56
C TYR A 237 -10.33 10.34 -7.03
N HIS A 238 -10.19 9.17 -6.42
CA HIS A 238 -10.14 8.99 -4.98
C HIS A 238 -9.37 7.73 -4.60
N TYR A 239 -9.06 7.54 -3.32
CA TYR A 239 -8.30 6.39 -2.83
C TYR A 239 -9.18 5.38 -2.12
N HIS A 240 -8.74 4.13 -2.10
CA HIS A 240 -9.26 3.11 -1.21
C HIS A 240 -8.18 2.53 -0.34
N VAL A 241 -8.55 2.19 0.90
CA VAL A 241 -7.75 1.30 1.72
C VAL A 241 -7.73 -0.08 1.09
N GLN A 242 -6.60 -0.77 1.15
CA GLN A 242 -6.39 -2.06 0.49
C GLN A 242 -5.70 -3.06 1.43
N ASP A 243 -5.94 -4.35 1.19
CA ASP A 243 -5.35 -5.43 1.99
C ASP A 243 -3.91 -5.76 1.57
N GLN A 244 -3.53 -5.35 0.38
CA GLN A 244 -2.19 -5.55 -0.18
C GLN A 244 -1.45 -4.22 -0.20
N ALA A 245 -0.12 -4.26 -0.22
CA ALA A 245 0.68 -3.04 -0.35
C ALA A 245 0.33 -2.27 -1.65
N PRO A 246 0.33 -0.92 -1.64
CA PRO A 246 0.80 -0.04 -0.56
C PRO A 246 -0.16 0.17 0.63
N PHE A 247 -1.24 -0.60 0.77
CA PHE A 247 -2.23 -0.59 1.88
C PHE A 247 -3.09 0.68 1.99
N THR A 248 -2.47 1.84 1.80
CA THR A 248 -3.07 3.17 1.76
C THR A 248 -2.74 3.82 0.42
N VAL A 249 -1.69 4.63 0.38
CA VAL A 249 -1.31 5.46 -0.76
C VAL A 249 0.18 5.31 -1.03
N GLY A 250 0.50 4.94 -2.26
CA GLY A 250 1.89 4.84 -2.71
C GLY A 250 2.44 6.13 -3.32
N CYS A 251 1.57 6.97 -3.87
CA CYS A 251 1.89 8.30 -4.41
C CYS A 251 0.64 9.18 -4.49
N HIS A 252 0.83 10.50 -4.66
CA HIS A 252 -0.28 11.42 -4.84
C HIS A 252 -0.66 11.51 -6.31
N GLY A 253 -1.79 10.93 -6.71
CA GLY A 253 -2.37 11.06 -8.03
C GLY A 253 -3.29 12.28 -8.14
N PRO A 254 -4.08 12.41 -9.22
CA PRO A 254 -4.14 11.54 -10.41
C PRO A 254 -2.88 11.63 -11.28
N SER A 255 -2.87 11.02 -12.47
CA SER A 255 -1.84 11.30 -13.47
C SER A 255 -1.94 12.73 -14.01
N ALA A 256 -0.91 13.20 -14.71
CA ALA A 256 -0.86 14.57 -15.24
C ALA A 256 -1.98 14.88 -16.25
N SER A 257 -2.59 13.85 -16.85
CA SER A 257 -3.77 13.98 -17.71
C SER A 257 -5.10 13.88 -16.96
N GLY A 258 -5.08 13.77 -15.63
CA GLY A 258 -6.26 13.58 -14.78
C GLY A 258 -6.78 12.15 -14.71
N GLY A 259 -6.03 11.16 -15.25
CA GLY A 259 -6.39 9.75 -15.26
C GLY A 259 -5.72 8.93 -14.16
N LEU A 260 -5.76 7.61 -14.31
CA LEU A 260 -5.06 6.65 -13.45
C LEU A 260 -3.53 6.75 -13.62
N VAL A 261 -2.78 6.46 -12.56
CA VAL A 261 -1.31 6.46 -12.55
C VAL A 261 -0.74 5.08 -12.89
N SER A 262 0.12 5.01 -13.91
CA SER A 262 0.81 3.77 -14.30
C SER A 262 1.92 3.36 -13.35
N LEU A 263 2.26 2.07 -13.35
CA LEU A 263 3.40 1.56 -12.59
C LEU A 263 4.70 2.30 -12.96
N ALA A 264 4.92 2.53 -14.26
CA ALA A 264 6.09 3.26 -14.74
C ALA A 264 6.10 4.72 -14.24
N THR A 265 4.94 5.40 -14.29
CA THR A 265 4.80 6.76 -13.78
C THR A 265 5.06 6.81 -12.27
N CYS A 266 4.46 5.92 -11.48
CA CYS A 266 4.71 5.82 -10.04
C CYS A 266 6.20 5.67 -9.75
N ARG A 267 6.86 4.70 -10.40
CA ARG A 267 8.30 4.43 -10.15
C ARG A 267 9.20 5.59 -10.53
N SER A 268 8.82 6.39 -11.53
CA SER A 268 9.58 7.59 -11.90
C SER A 268 9.58 8.66 -10.81
N LEU A 269 8.57 8.71 -9.94
CA LEU A 269 8.50 9.61 -8.78
C LEU A 269 9.51 9.23 -7.70
N TYR A 270 9.92 7.96 -7.68
CA TYR A 270 10.81 7.36 -6.70
C TYR A 270 12.07 6.83 -7.37
N ALA A 271 12.63 7.59 -8.31
CA ALA A 271 13.77 7.15 -9.12
C ALA A 271 15.00 6.75 -8.30
N ASP A 272 15.07 7.09 -7.00
CA ASP A 272 16.14 6.72 -6.08
C ASP A 272 15.89 5.39 -5.34
N SER A 273 14.64 4.97 -5.14
CA SER A 273 14.28 3.74 -4.41
C SER A 273 13.50 2.71 -5.23
N CYS A 274 12.91 3.09 -6.37
CA CYS A 274 12.21 2.23 -7.31
C CYS A 274 12.94 2.05 -8.65
N GLY A 275 12.74 0.90 -9.31
CA GLY A 275 13.19 0.62 -10.68
C GLY A 275 14.25 -0.46 -10.81
N ALA A 276 14.73 -0.68 -12.05
CA ALA A 276 15.59 -1.82 -12.41
C ALA A 276 17.00 -1.81 -11.80
N ASN A 277 17.45 -0.65 -11.31
CA ASN A 277 18.83 -0.44 -10.80
C ASN A 277 18.84 -0.16 -9.29
N LYS A 278 17.93 -0.77 -8.54
CA LYS A 278 17.80 -0.56 -7.09
C LYS A 278 18.35 -1.71 -6.30
N ASP A 279 18.72 -1.41 -5.05
CA ASP A 279 19.19 -2.40 -4.10
C ASP A 279 18.02 -3.32 -3.73
N VAL A 280 17.92 -4.41 -4.50
CA VAL A 280 16.96 -5.48 -4.26
C VAL A 280 17.54 -6.42 -3.22
N VAL A 281 16.86 -6.50 -2.07
CA VAL A 281 17.21 -7.41 -0.99
C VAL A 281 16.36 -8.67 -1.06
N SER A 282 16.88 -9.77 -0.54
CA SER A 282 16.10 -10.99 -0.31
C SER A 282 15.62 -11.00 1.13
N VAL A 283 14.30 -11.01 1.34
CA VAL A 283 13.70 -11.03 2.68
C VAL A 283 13.13 -12.42 2.94
N SER A 284 13.57 -13.06 4.03
CA SER A 284 13.10 -14.38 4.42
C SER A 284 11.81 -14.28 5.23
N LEU A 285 10.77 -14.96 4.76
CA LEU A 285 9.49 -15.10 5.43
C LEU A 285 9.25 -16.58 5.76
N LYS A 286 8.25 -16.86 6.60
CA LYS A 286 7.83 -18.25 6.86
C LYS A 286 7.34 -18.98 5.60
N THR A 287 6.79 -18.23 4.64
CA THR A 287 6.28 -18.75 3.37
C THR A 287 7.36 -18.92 2.29
N GLY A 288 8.59 -18.48 2.56
CA GLY A 288 9.70 -18.46 1.60
C GLY A 288 10.38 -17.10 1.55
N SER A 289 11.36 -16.95 0.67
CA SER A 289 12.05 -15.67 0.46
C SER A 289 11.41 -14.88 -0.67
N VAL A 290 11.35 -13.55 -0.52
CA VAL A 290 10.88 -12.63 -1.55
C VAL A 290 11.96 -11.62 -1.92
N GLN A 291 11.99 -11.21 -3.18
CA GLN A 291 12.84 -10.11 -3.65
C GLN A 291 12.10 -8.79 -3.41
N TYR A 292 12.80 -7.81 -2.83
CA TYR A 292 12.17 -6.59 -2.33
C TYR A 292 13.04 -5.36 -2.57
N ALA A 293 12.45 -4.27 -3.08
CA ALA A 293 13.10 -2.97 -3.15
C ALA A 293 12.65 -2.12 -1.95
N ARG A 294 13.59 -1.77 -1.06
CA ARG A 294 13.28 -0.92 0.09
C ARG A 294 12.78 0.45 -0.37
N PHE A 295 11.81 1.00 0.34
CA PHE A 295 11.24 2.32 0.06
C PHE A 295 10.68 2.49 -1.36
N CYS A 296 10.29 1.40 -2.03
CA CYS A 296 9.59 1.47 -3.30
C CYS A 296 8.08 1.22 -3.12
N PRO A 297 7.24 2.27 -3.07
CA PRO A 297 5.81 2.13 -2.78
C PRO A 297 4.98 1.69 -3.99
N CYS A 298 5.62 1.44 -5.13
CA CYS A 298 4.98 1.14 -6.41
C CYS A 298 4.97 -0.36 -6.66
N PHE A 299 3.88 -1.01 -6.25
CA PHE A 299 3.65 -2.44 -6.42
C PHE A 299 2.96 -2.74 -7.75
N ASP A 300 3.39 -3.83 -8.38
CA ASP A 300 2.84 -4.31 -9.64
C ASP A 300 1.59 -5.19 -9.41
N ALA A 301 0.96 -5.68 -10.49
CA ALA A 301 -0.25 -6.49 -10.40
C ALA A 301 -0.11 -7.82 -9.63
N THR A 302 1.12 -8.29 -9.40
CA THR A 302 1.40 -9.50 -8.61
C THR A 302 1.63 -9.20 -7.14
N GLY A 303 1.59 -7.92 -6.74
CA GLY A 303 1.96 -7.47 -5.40
C GLY A 303 3.47 -7.36 -5.20
N SER A 304 4.27 -7.30 -6.27
CA SER A 304 5.72 -7.14 -6.19
C SER A 304 6.13 -5.69 -6.46
N ASN A 305 7.02 -5.13 -5.63
CA ASN A 305 7.62 -3.82 -5.93
C ASN A 305 8.92 -3.90 -6.76
N VAL A 306 9.33 -5.11 -7.16
CA VAL A 306 10.44 -5.35 -8.10
C VAL A 306 9.99 -5.96 -9.43
N GLY A 307 8.81 -6.58 -9.46
CA GLY A 307 8.16 -7.06 -10.69
C GLY A 307 7.77 -5.92 -11.62
N THR A 308 7.23 -6.20 -12.80
CA THR A 308 6.93 -5.18 -13.82
C THR A 308 5.53 -5.29 -14.42
N GLN A 309 4.66 -6.11 -13.83
CA GLN A 309 3.33 -6.34 -14.39
C GLN A 309 2.41 -5.15 -14.14
N GLU A 310 1.93 -4.50 -15.21
CA GLU A 310 1.06 -3.34 -15.10
C GLU A 310 -0.29 -3.68 -14.44
N LEU A 311 -0.85 -2.74 -13.69
CA LEU A 311 -2.08 -2.96 -12.93
C LEU A 311 -3.31 -3.12 -13.84
N PRO A 312 -4.24 -4.04 -13.52
CA PRO A 312 -5.42 -4.29 -14.34
C PRO A 312 -6.30 -3.06 -14.57
N ALA A 313 -6.29 -2.08 -13.65
CA ALA A 313 -7.05 -0.83 -13.78
C ALA A 313 -6.70 -0.03 -15.05
N LEU A 314 -5.48 -0.20 -15.59
CA LEU A 314 -5.06 0.45 -16.84
C LEU A 314 -5.36 -0.37 -18.10
N LEU A 315 -5.88 -1.58 -17.94
CA LEU A 315 -6.02 -2.57 -19.00
C LEU A 315 -7.50 -2.91 -19.29
N THR A 316 -8.43 -2.28 -18.59
CA THR A 316 -9.88 -2.52 -18.73
C THR A 316 -10.67 -1.23 -18.57
N SER A 317 -11.89 -1.21 -19.09
CA SER A 317 -12.88 -0.15 -18.82
C SER A 317 -13.73 -0.42 -17.57
N GLU A 318 -13.63 -1.62 -17.00
CA GLU A 318 -14.25 -1.94 -15.71
C GLU A 318 -13.60 -1.11 -14.60
N ILE A 319 -14.40 -0.74 -13.60
CA ILE A 319 -13.93 0.03 -12.44
C ILE A 319 -13.74 -0.85 -11.20
N SER A 320 -14.26 -2.08 -11.22
CA SER A 320 -14.20 -3.00 -10.08
C SER A 320 -14.17 -4.46 -10.50
N TYR A 321 -13.80 -5.33 -9.57
CA TYR A 321 -13.75 -6.78 -9.77
C TYR A 321 -14.33 -7.52 -8.57
N THR A 322 -14.81 -8.74 -8.78
CA THR A 322 -15.35 -9.57 -7.69
C THR A 322 -14.22 -10.05 -6.78
N ALA A 323 -14.34 -9.84 -5.47
CA ALA A 323 -13.32 -10.27 -4.52
C ALA A 323 -13.11 -11.79 -4.57
N GLY A 324 -11.85 -12.23 -4.47
CA GLY A 324 -11.47 -13.64 -4.63
C GLY A 324 -11.29 -14.08 -6.09
N SER A 325 -11.64 -13.24 -7.07
CA SER A 325 -11.27 -13.44 -8.47
C SER A 325 -9.96 -12.72 -8.78
N THR A 326 -9.09 -13.32 -9.60
CA THR A 326 -7.96 -12.59 -10.18
C THR A 326 -8.53 -11.56 -11.17
N PRO A 327 -8.20 -10.26 -11.07
CA PRO A 327 -8.65 -9.29 -12.05
C PRO A 327 -8.08 -9.68 -13.42
N SER A 328 -8.96 -10.02 -14.36
CA SER A 328 -8.55 -10.45 -15.69
C SER A 328 -8.05 -9.24 -16.46
N THR A 329 -6.82 -9.30 -16.98
CA THR A 329 -6.37 -8.42 -18.05
C THR A 329 -7.19 -8.75 -19.29
N GLY A 330 -8.23 -7.96 -19.55
CA GLY A 330 -9.00 -8.09 -20.77
C GLY A 330 -8.07 -7.92 -21.97
N THR A 331 -7.81 -9.01 -22.70
CA THR A 331 -7.27 -8.90 -24.04
C THR A 331 -8.31 -8.13 -24.84
N SER A 332 -8.05 -6.86 -25.13
CA SER A 332 -8.76 -6.13 -26.17
C SER A 332 -8.62 -6.94 -27.45
N SER A 333 -9.64 -7.73 -27.76
CA SER A 333 -9.78 -8.40 -29.03
C SER A 333 -10.13 -7.32 -30.04
N THR A 334 -9.10 -6.69 -30.56
CA THR A 334 -9.20 -5.97 -31.84
C THR A 334 -9.66 -7.01 -32.85
N ALA A 335 -10.93 -6.95 -33.23
CA ALA A 335 -11.48 -7.73 -34.33
C ALA A 335 -10.65 -7.40 -35.58
N ALA A 336 -9.74 -8.30 -35.94
CA ALA A 336 -9.07 -8.24 -37.23
C ALA A 336 -10.12 -8.56 -38.29
N SER A 337 -10.50 -7.54 -39.05
CA SER A 337 -11.26 -7.68 -40.28
C SER A 337 -10.61 -8.74 -41.17
N ASP A 338 -11.38 -9.77 -41.47
CA ASP A 338 -11.05 -10.85 -42.38
C ASP A 338 -10.89 -10.27 -43.79
N SER A 339 -9.65 -10.08 -44.23
CA SER A 339 -9.28 -9.78 -45.60
C SER A 339 -8.66 -11.04 -46.20
N SER A 340 -9.51 -11.97 -46.62
CA SER A 340 -9.08 -13.16 -47.34
C SER A 340 -8.66 -12.79 -48.76
N THR A 341 -7.36 -12.68 -48.99
CA THR A 341 -6.73 -12.63 -50.32
C THR A 341 -6.89 -14.01 -50.97
N GLN A 342 -7.78 -14.14 -51.96
CA GLN A 342 -7.92 -15.35 -52.77
C GLN A 342 -6.66 -15.57 -53.62
N SER A 343 -6.04 -16.72 -53.44
CA SER A 343 -4.97 -17.23 -54.28
C SER A 343 -5.58 -18.02 -55.44
N THR A 344 -5.37 -17.51 -56.66
CA THR A 344 -5.78 -18.08 -57.94
C THR A 344 -5.02 -19.38 -58.25
N THR A 345 -5.76 -20.47 -58.43
CA THR A 345 -5.31 -21.63 -59.22
C THR A 345 -6.25 -21.85 -60.38
N VAL A 346 -5.66 -21.88 -61.58
CA VAL A 346 -6.29 -22.01 -62.89
C VAL A 346 -6.40 -23.49 -63.25
N ALA A 347 -7.59 -23.96 -63.64
CA ALA A 347 -7.74 -25.12 -64.52
C ALA A 347 -9.06 -25.05 -65.30
N ALA A 348 -8.98 -25.54 -66.53
CA ALA A 348 -9.82 -25.29 -67.70
C ALA A 348 -11.25 -25.85 -67.70
N ASP A 349 -12.15 -25.03 -68.26
CA ASP A 349 -13.02 -25.29 -69.42
C ASP A 349 -14.15 -26.34 -69.32
N ALA A 350 -15.41 -25.85 -69.33
CA ALA A 350 -16.47 -26.29 -70.25
C ALA A 350 -17.69 -25.37 -70.15
N THR A 351 -18.20 -25.04 -71.34
CA THR A 351 -19.33 -24.17 -71.70
C THR A 351 -20.71 -24.64 -71.24
N SER A 352 -21.60 -23.70 -70.90
CA SER A 352 -22.92 -23.53 -71.55
C SER A 352 -23.77 -22.44 -70.88
N ASP A 353 -24.48 -21.71 -71.74
CA ASP A 353 -25.39 -20.60 -71.48
C ASP A 353 -26.59 -20.94 -70.59
N ALA A 354 -27.10 -19.96 -69.83
CA ALA A 354 -28.48 -19.46 -69.99
C ALA A 354 -28.84 -18.40 -68.94
N VAL A 355 -29.34 -17.28 -69.47
CA VAL A 355 -30.10 -16.19 -68.84
C VAL A 355 -31.37 -16.71 -68.17
N THR A 356 -31.69 -16.30 -66.92
CA THR A 356 -33.03 -15.76 -66.59
C THR A 356 -33.07 -14.99 -65.27
N SER A 357 -33.85 -13.92 -65.33
CA SER A 357 -34.28 -12.96 -64.33
C SER A 357 -35.10 -13.51 -63.15
N GLY A 358 -35.02 -12.80 -62.02
CA GLY A 358 -36.21 -12.30 -61.33
C GLY A 358 -36.51 -12.87 -59.94
N GLY A 359 -36.93 -11.97 -59.04
CA GLY A 359 -38.00 -12.30 -58.09
C GLY A 359 -37.66 -12.15 -56.61
N PHE A 360 -38.12 -11.05 -56.05
CA PHE A 360 -38.46 -10.84 -54.64
C PHE A 360 -39.23 -12.01 -54.00
N LEU A 361 -39.05 -12.20 -52.68
CA LEU A 361 -40.06 -12.45 -51.62
C LEU A 361 -39.29 -12.85 -50.33
N SER A 362 -39.20 -11.99 -49.32
CA SER A 362 -40.14 -11.90 -48.19
C SER A 362 -40.61 -13.25 -47.65
N SER A 363 -40.17 -13.61 -46.43
CA SER A 363 -40.99 -14.32 -45.45
C SER A 363 -40.40 -14.26 -44.05
N LYS A 364 -41.25 -13.80 -43.12
CA LYS A 364 -41.09 -13.89 -41.66
C LYS A 364 -41.26 -15.34 -41.19
N VAL A 365 -40.45 -15.76 -40.23
CA VAL A 365 -40.71 -16.80 -39.21
C VAL A 365 -39.85 -16.39 -38.01
N GLY A 366 -40.26 -16.32 -36.74
CA GLY A 366 -41.40 -16.88 -36.05
C GLY A 366 -40.93 -17.84 -34.93
N TRP A 367 -40.70 -17.31 -33.73
CA TRP A 367 -40.73 -17.94 -32.39
C TRP A 367 -39.77 -19.09 -32.03
N ALA A 368 -39.03 -18.93 -30.91
CA ALA A 368 -39.09 -19.86 -29.77
C ALA A 368 -38.40 -19.28 -28.53
N LEU A 369 -39.14 -19.28 -27.42
CA LEU A 369 -38.70 -19.05 -26.04
C LEU A 369 -37.95 -20.27 -25.51
N GLY A 370 -36.90 -20.05 -24.72
CA GLY A 370 -36.23 -21.08 -23.94
C GLY A 370 -35.72 -20.48 -22.63
N ALA A 371 -36.54 -20.59 -21.58
CA ALA A 371 -36.15 -20.29 -20.20
C ALA A 371 -35.40 -21.50 -19.62
N ALA A 372 -34.27 -21.25 -18.96
CA ALA A 372 -33.58 -22.23 -18.12
C ALA A 372 -33.31 -21.60 -16.76
N SER A 373 -34.10 -22.02 -15.78
CA SER A 373 -33.86 -21.81 -14.35
C SER A 373 -32.76 -22.76 -13.89
N CYS A 374 -31.77 -22.27 -13.14
CA CYS A 374 -30.89 -23.10 -12.34
C CYS A 374 -30.94 -22.67 -10.87
N LEU A 375 -31.09 -23.71 -10.06
CA LEU A 375 -31.36 -23.77 -8.63
C LEU A 375 -30.14 -23.35 -7.80
N ALA A 376 -30.37 -22.60 -6.74
CA ALA A 376 -29.39 -22.27 -5.71
C ALA A 376 -29.15 -23.45 -4.76
N VAL A 377 -27.90 -23.63 -4.33
CA VAL A 377 -27.52 -24.45 -3.16
C VAL A 377 -26.49 -23.65 -2.36
N ALA A 378 -26.84 -23.36 -1.10
CA ALA A 378 -25.93 -22.81 -0.08
C ALA A 378 -25.15 -23.94 0.61
N PRO A 379 -24.05 -23.63 1.32
CA PRO A 379 -23.87 -24.28 2.61
C PRO A 379 -23.48 -23.34 3.75
N ASP A 380 -23.85 -23.85 4.93
CA ASP A 380 -23.82 -23.30 6.27
C ASP A 380 -22.46 -22.92 6.85
N ALA A 381 -22.61 -22.05 7.85
CA ALA A 381 -21.73 -21.73 8.96
C ALA A 381 -20.96 -22.91 9.59
N ARG A 382 -19.68 -22.67 9.87
CA ARG A 382 -19.03 -22.90 11.16
C ARG A 382 -17.74 -22.09 11.28
#